data_AF-A0A929KDK7-F1
#
_entry.id   AF-A0A929KDK7-F1
#
_cell.length_a   1.000
_cell.length_b   1.000
_cell.length_c   1.000
_cell.angle_alpha   90.00
_cell.angle_beta   90.00
_cell.angle_gamma   90.00
#
_symmetry.space_group_name_H-M   'P 1'
#
loop_
_entity.id
_entity.type
_entity.pdbx_description
1 polymer ?
#
loop_
_entity_poly.entity_id
_entity_poly.type
_entity_poly.pdbx_seq_one_letter_code
_entity_poly.pdbx_strand_id
1 'polypeptide(L)'
;MKGQISRSNDDTIHGLKNRELSSLKKLHDNYVYSMSGVVALVVTDEETRNRILDWTFIKAWHEVENYESSQTSVFIWLLRISMKVMAEHMEVPLLEMQKRVYHAYRELKAKEEKKN
;
A
#
# COMPACT_ATOMS: atom_id res chain seq x y z
N MET A 1 0.63 -6.43 -21.91
CA MET A 1 0.83 -5.44 -20.80
C MET A 1 1.31 -6.05 -19.48
N LYS A 2 0.92 -7.27 -19.06
CA LYS A 2 1.37 -7.85 -17.77
C LYS A 2 2.90 -8.07 -17.64
N GLY A 3 3.60 -8.28 -18.76
CA GLY A 3 5.05 -8.57 -18.75
C GLY A 3 5.98 -7.37 -18.46
N GLN A 4 5.58 -6.13 -18.79
CA GLN A 4 6.39 -4.94 -18.53
C GLN A 4 6.30 -4.49 -17.06
N ILE A 5 5.11 -4.59 -16.47
CA ILE A 5 4.87 -4.20 -15.06
C ILE A 5 5.59 -5.15 -14.11
N SER A 6 5.58 -6.47 -14.38
CA SER A 6 6.29 -7.46 -13.56
C SER A 6 7.80 -7.21 -13.53
N ARG A 7 8.44 -7.04 -14.69
CA ARG A 7 9.88 -6.73 -14.76
C ARG A 7 10.22 -5.40 -14.08
N SER A 8 9.42 -4.36 -14.31
CA SER A 8 9.63 -3.05 -13.68
C SER A 8 9.55 -3.12 -12.15
N ASN A 9 8.69 -3.98 -11.61
CA ASN A 9 8.58 -4.20 -10.17
C ASN A 9 9.79 -4.96 -9.63
N ASP A 10 10.27 -5.99 -10.33
CA ASP A 10 11.44 -6.75 -9.93
C ASP A 10 12.69 -5.84 -9.84
N ASP A 11 12.89 -4.97 -10.83
CA ASP A 11 13.98 -3.98 -10.82
C ASP A 11 13.85 -3.00 -9.64
N THR A 12 12.62 -2.55 -9.36
CA THR A 12 12.34 -1.61 -8.26
C THR A 12 12.64 -2.26 -6.91
N ILE A 13 12.24 -3.52 -6.71
CA ILE A 13 12.52 -4.28 -5.50
C ILE A 13 14.02 -4.55 -5.35
N HIS A 14 14.70 -4.89 -6.44
CA HIS A 14 16.14 -5.11 -6.43
C HIS A 14 16.89 -3.85 -5.98
N GLY A 15 16.59 -2.69 -6.57
CA GLY A 15 17.20 -1.43 -6.17
C GLY A 15 16.86 -1.01 -4.74
N LEU A 16 15.64 -1.30 -4.25
CA LEU A 16 15.28 -1.09 -2.85
C LEU A 16 16.15 -1.91 -1.89
N LYS A 17 16.38 -3.20 -2.18
CA LYS A 17 17.28 -4.07 -1.39
C LYS A 17 18.72 -3.55 -1.43
N ASN A 18 19.16 -3.01 -2.56
CA ASN A 18 20.47 -2.35 -2.70
C ASN A 18 20.54 -0.93 -2.11
N ARG A 19 19.49 -0.47 -1.43
CA ARG A 19 19.41 0.87 -0.81
C ARG A 19 19.57 2.03 -1.79
N GLU A 20 19.01 1.88 -2.99
CA GLU A 20 18.94 2.94 -3.98
C GLU A 20 17.71 3.85 -3.77
N LEU A 21 17.95 5.12 -3.44
CA LEU A 21 16.86 6.10 -3.22
C LEU A 21 15.97 6.33 -4.46
N SER A 22 16.54 6.20 -5.67
CA SER A 22 15.80 6.24 -6.93
C SER A 22 14.70 5.17 -7.00
N SER A 23 14.96 4.00 -6.41
CA SER A 23 14.01 2.88 -6.39
C SER A 23 12.87 3.10 -5.39
N LEU A 24 13.13 3.79 -4.27
CA LEU A 24 12.06 4.26 -3.39
C LEU A 24 11.15 5.26 -4.08
N LYS A 25 11.72 6.22 -4.81
CA LYS A 25 10.94 7.16 -5.61
C LYS A 25 10.08 6.43 -6.65
N LYS A 26 10.65 5.46 -7.36
CA LYS A 26 9.92 4.66 -8.35
C LYS A 26 8.79 3.84 -7.71
N LEU A 27 9.02 3.26 -6.52
CA LEU A 27 7.98 2.57 -5.75
C LEU A 27 6.83 3.52 -5.40
N HIS A 28 7.17 4.71 -4.88
CA HIS A 28 6.18 5.75 -4.57
C HIS A 28 5.36 6.12 -5.81
N ASP A 29 6.03 6.52 -6.91
CA ASP A 29 5.36 6.98 -8.13
C ASP A 29 4.43 5.90 -8.73
N ASN A 30 4.81 4.63 -8.66
CA ASN A 30 4.01 3.52 -9.17
C ASN A 30 2.75 3.22 -8.33
N TYR A 31 2.79 3.48 -7.02
CA TYR A 31 1.78 2.96 -6.09
C TYR A 31 0.99 4.02 -5.34
N VAL A 32 1.49 5.26 -5.21
CA VAL A 32 0.87 6.33 -4.39
C VAL A 32 -0.60 6.55 -4.72
N TYR A 33 -0.96 6.57 -6.00
CA TYR A 33 -2.36 6.76 -6.43
C TYR A 33 -3.26 5.61 -5.96
N SER A 34 -2.87 4.36 -6.25
CA SER A 34 -3.65 3.18 -5.85
C SER A 34 -3.74 3.02 -4.33
N MET A 35 -2.65 3.31 -3.62
CA MET A 35 -2.58 3.25 -2.16
C MET A 35 -3.39 4.36 -1.50
N SER A 36 -3.42 5.56 -2.09
CA SER A 36 -4.26 6.67 -1.62
C SER A 36 -5.74 6.27 -1.64
N GLY A 37 -6.20 5.61 -2.70
CA GLY A 37 -7.57 5.09 -2.78
C GLY A 37 -7.90 4.08 -1.68
N VAL A 38 -6.97 3.19 -1.32
CA VAL A 38 -7.13 2.25 -0.21
C VAL A 38 -7.22 2.98 1.13
N VAL A 39 -6.28 3.89 1.41
CA VAL A 39 -6.25 4.61 2.69
C VAL A 39 -7.48 5.50 2.85
N ALA A 40 -7.97 6.09 1.75
CA ALA A 40 -9.18 6.90 1.72
C ALA A 40 -10.47 6.13 2.08
N LEU A 41 -10.46 4.79 2.05
CA LEU A 41 -11.60 3.99 2.53
C LEU A 41 -11.84 4.17 4.03
N VAL A 42 -10.80 4.49 4.80
CA VAL A 42 -10.86 4.59 6.27
C VAL A 42 -10.49 5.99 6.76
N VAL A 43 -9.55 6.66 6.10
CA VAL A 43 -9.01 7.96 6.51
C VAL A 43 -9.43 9.03 5.51
N THR A 44 -10.38 9.87 5.92
CA THR A 44 -10.96 10.93 5.06
C THR A 44 -10.11 12.19 5.03
N ASP A 45 -9.41 12.51 6.11
CA ASP A 45 -8.52 13.66 6.19
C ASP A 45 -7.31 13.51 5.26
N GLU A 46 -7.09 14.49 4.40
CA GLU A 46 -6.07 14.43 3.36
C GLU A 46 -4.65 14.53 3.92
N GLU A 47 -4.41 15.41 4.89
CA GLU A 47 -3.09 15.54 5.52
C GLU A 47 -2.68 14.22 6.19
N THR A 48 -3.62 13.62 6.92
CA THR A 48 -3.45 12.34 7.59
C THR A 48 -3.20 11.21 6.59
N ARG A 49 -3.94 11.18 5.47
CA ARG A 49 -3.73 10.20 4.39
C ARG A 49 -2.34 10.33 3.78
N ASN A 50 -1.90 11.55 3.45
CA ASN A 50 -0.58 11.79 2.88
C ASN A 50 0.52 11.34 3.84
N ARG A 51 0.38 11.66 5.13
CA ARG A 51 1.28 11.17 6.17
C ARG A 51 1.32 9.63 6.18
N ILE A 52 0.19 8.95 6.25
CA ILE A 52 0.14 7.48 6.25
C ILE A 52 0.83 6.89 5.01
N LEU A 53 0.66 7.50 3.83
CA LEU A 53 1.34 7.05 2.61
C LEU A 53 2.86 7.21 2.72
N ASP A 54 3.36 8.36 3.17
CA ASP A 54 4.79 8.60 3.36
C ASP A 54 5.39 7.54 4.31
N TRP A 55 4.76 7.34 5.47
CA TRP A 55 5.18 6.33 6.44
C TRP A 55 5.10 4.91 5.87
N THR A 56 4.11 4.62 5.02
CA THR A 56 3.99 3.32 4.33
C THR A 56 5.21 3.05 3.44
N PHE A 57 5.61 4.02 2.61
CA PHE A 57 6.76 3.84 1.71
C PHE A 57 8.09 3.80 2.47
N ILE A 58 8.25 4.59 3.53
CA ILE A 58 9.42 4.52 4.42
C ILE A 58 9.48 3.15 5.11
N LYS A 59 8.37 2.63 5.61
CA LYS A 59 8.35 1.31 6.25
C LYS A 59 8.61 0.18 5.25
N ALA A 60 8.10 0.30 4.03
CA ALA A 60 8.43 -0.62 2.93
C ALA A 60 9.94 -0.61 2.64
N TRP A 61 10.59 0.55 2.59
CA TRP A 61 12.05 0.66 2.46
C TRP A 61 12.79 -0.14 3.54
N HIS A 62 12.36 -0.05 4.79
CA HIS A 62 12.99 -0.79 5.90
C HIS A 62 12.70 -2.29 5.87
N GLU A 63 11.49 -2.70 5.46
CA GLU A 63 11.05 -4.10 5.46
C GLU A 63 11.38 -4.86 4.16
N VAL A 64 11.94 -4.19 3.13
CA VAL A 64 12.13 -4.77 1.78
C VAL A 64 13.01 -6.02 1.74
N GLU A 65 13.93 -6.19 2.69
CA GLU A 65 14.77 -7.41 2.77
C GLU A 65 13.93 -8.68 2.91
N ASN A 66 12.80 -8.58 3.61
CA ASN A 66 11.88 -9.69 3.86
C ASN A 66 10.84 -9.88 2.75
N TYR A 67 10.87 -9.05 1.70
CA TYR A 67 9.93 -9.16 0.60
C TYR A 67 10.35 -10.27 -0.38
N GLU A 68 9.42 -11.18 -0.63
CA GLU A 68 9.55 -12.30 -1.55
C GLU A 68 8.44 -12.25 -2.61
N SER A 69 8.81 -11.98 -3.87
CA SER A 69 7.86 -11.83 -4.99
C SER A 69 7.10 -13.11 -5.33
N SER A 70 7.63 -14.27 -4.92
CA SER A 70 6.99 -15.58 -5.07
C SER A 70 5.78 -15.77 -4.15
N GLN A 71 5.70 -15.04 -3.03
CA GLN A 71 4.66 -15.22 -2.02
C GLN A 71 3.54 -14.19 -2.14
N THR A 72 3.87 -12.97 -2.53
CA THR A 72 2.92 -11.86 -2.57
C THR A 72 3.33 -10.82 -3.59
N SER A 73 2.37 -10.13 -4.20
CA SER A 73 2.67 -9.03 -5.10
C SER A 73 3.09 -7.78 -4.30
N VAL A 74 3.85 -6.88 -4.92
CA VAL A 74 4.23 -5.59 -4.32
C VAL A 74 3.01 -4.81 -3.83
N PHE A 75 1.90 -4.84 -4.58
CA PHE A 75 0.66 -4.19 -4.17
C PHE A 75 0.10 -4.78 -2.87
N ILE A 76 -0.02 -6.11 -2.77
CA ILE A 76 -0.55 -6.76 -1.56
C ILE A 76 0.40 -6.59 -0.38
N TRP A 77 1.71 -6.55 -0.63
CA TRP A 77 2.70 -6.25 0.39
C TRP A 77 2.55 -4.81 0.93
N LEU A 78 2.48 -3.81 0.04
CA LEU A 78 2.24 -2.41 0.43
C LEU A 78 0.90 -2.21 1.14
N LEU A 79 -0.14 -2.90 0.69
CA LEU A 79 -1.46 -2.92 1.33
C LEU A 79 -1.40 -3.43 2.77
N ARG A 80 -0.59 -4.47 3.04
CA ARG A 80 -0.38 -4.96 4.41
C ARG A 80 0.39 -3.97 5.26
N ILE A 81 1.42 -3.33 4.71
CA ILE A 81 2.20 -2.30 5.42
C ILE A 81 1.32 -1.09 5.73
N SER A 82 0.52 -0.60 4.78
CA SER A 82 -0.34 0.55 5.02
C SER A 82 -1.38 0.28 6.10
N MET A 83 -1.95 -0.93 6.17
CA MET A 83 -2.84 -1.31 7.27
C MET A 83 -2.14 -1.33 8.64
N LYS A 84 -0.87 -1.73 8.71
CA LYS A 84 -0.08 -1.59 9.94
C LYS A 84 0.13 -0.13 10.31
N VAL A 85 0.51 0.72 9.35
CA VAL A 85 0.72 2.16 9.56
C VAL A 85 -0.57 2.85 9.98
N MET A 86 -1.71 2.54 9.34
CA MET A 86 -3.02 3.06 9.73
C MET A 86 -3.41 2.62 11.14
N ALA A 87 -3.16 1.36 11.50
CA ALA A 87 -3.45 0.84 12.84
C ALA A 87 -2.61 1.55 13.91
N GLU A 88 -1.31 1.73 13.65
CA GLU A 88 -0.39 2.48 14.52
C GLU A 88 -0.81 3.95 14.67
N HIS A 89 -1.15 4.61 13.56
CA HIS A 89 -1.56 6.01 13.57
C HIS A 89 -2.90 6.25 14.28
N MET A 90 -3.86 5.34 14.14
CA MET A 90 -5.18 5.44 14.77
C MET A 90 -5.24 4.80 16.16
N GLU A 91 -4.13 4.25 16.64
CA GLU A 91 -4.02 3.57 17.93
C GLU A 91 -5.03 2.42 18.10
N VAL A 92 -5.22 1.62 17.04
CA VAL A 92 -6.12 0.45 17.03
C VAL A 92 -5.36 -0.85 16.76
N PRO A 93 -5.87 -2.01 17.21
CA PRO A 93 -5.30 -3.29 16.85
C PRO A 93 -5.29 -3.51 15.32
N LEU A 94 -4.22 -4.10 14.78
CA LEU A 94 -4.10 -4.40 13.34
C LEU A 94 -5.30 -5.20 12.80
N LEU A 95 -5.79 -6.18 13.56
CA LEU A 95 -6.94 -6.98 13.16
C LEU A 95 -8.20 -6.12 13.00
N GLU A 96 -8.38 -5.12 13.86
CA GLU A 96 -9.49 -4.19 13.76
C GLU A 96 -9.37 -3.32 12.50
N MET A 97 -8.17 -2.79 12.23
CA MET A 97 -7.91 -2.02 11.01
C MET A 97 -8.18 -2.85 9.74
N GLN A 98 -7.72 -4.10 9.70
CA GLN A 98 -7.98 -5.02 8.59
C GLN A 98 -9.48 -5.24 8.34
N LYS A 99 -10.27 -5.39 9.42
CA LYS A 99 -11.73 -5.48 9.33
C LYS A 99 -12.34 -4.18 8.79
N ARG A 100 -11.92 -3.02 9.28
CA ARG A 100 -12.40 -1.70 8.81
C ARG A 100 -12.19 -1.55 7.30
N VAL A 101 -10.99 -1.81 6.81
CA VAL A 101 -10.67 -1.75 5.37
C VAL A 101 -11.54 -2.72 4.56
N TYR A 102 -11.68 -3.97 5.03
CA TYR A 102 -12.50 -4.97 4.35
C TYR A 102 -13.97 -4.56 4.26
N HIS A 103 -14.57 -4.10 5.36
CA HIS A 103 -15.96 -3.67 5.38
C HIS A 103 -16.20 -2.43 4.52
N ALA A 104 -15.31 -1.43 4.60
CA ALA A 104 -15.39 -0.22 3.78
C ALA A 104 -15.33 -0.55 2.27
N TYR A 105 -14.44 -1.44 1.85
CA TYR A 105 -14.36 -1.91 0.47
C TYR A 105 -15.65 -2.62 0.02
N ARG A 106 -16.22 -3.48 0.88
CA ARG A 106 -17.47 -4.20 0.59
C ARG A 106 -18.64 -3.25 0.41
N GLU A 107 -18.74 -2.22 1.24
CA GLU A 107 -19.78 -1.19 1.14
C GLU A 107 -19.62 -0.33 -0.12
N LEU A 108 -18.40 0.08 -0.46
CA LEU A 108 -18.11 0.81 -1.70
C LEU A 108 -18.58 0.01 -2.92
N LYS A 109 -18.16 -1.26 -3.00
CA LYS A 109 -18.52 -2.14 -4.11
C LYS A 109 -20.03 -2.34 -4.23
N ALA A 110 -20.74 -2.51 -3.11
CA ALA A 110 -22.19 -2.64 -3.11
C ALA A 110 -22.91 -1.36 -3.57
N LYS A 111 -22.35 -0.17 -3.33
CA LYS A 111 -22.87 1.11 -3.84
C LYS A 111 -22.65 1.25 -5.34
N GLU A 112 -21.50 0.83 -5.85
CA GLU A 112 -21.19 0.83 -7.29
C GLU A 112 -22.12 -0.10 -8.07
N GLU A 113 -22.39 -1.30 -7.55
CA GLU A 113 -23.31 -2.28 -8.17
C GLU A 113 -24.76 -1.79 -8.23
N LYS A 114 -25.19 -0.91 -7.32
CA LYS A 114 -26.54 -0.31 -7.33
C LYS A 114 -26.67 0.91 -8.25
N LYS A 115 -25.53 1.48 -8.68
CA LYS A 115 -25.49 2.67 -9.53
C LYS A 115 -25.45 2.32 -11.03
N ASN A 116 -25.13 1.06 -11.34
CA ASN A 116 -25.13 0.48 -12.69
C ASN A 116 -26.41 -0.31 -12.94
#